data_AF-X6F9W0-F1
#
_entry.id   AF-X6F9W0-F1
#
_cell.length_a   1.000
_cell.length_b   1.000
_cell.length_c   1.000
_cell.angle_alpha   90.00
_cell.angle_beta   90.00
_cell.angle_gamma   90.00
#
_symmetry.space_group_name_H-M   'P 1'
#
loop_
_entity.id
_entity.type
_entity.pdbx_description
1 polymer ?
#
loop_
_entity_poly.entity_id
_entity_poly.type
_entity_poly.pdbx_seq_one_letter_code
_entity_poly.pdbx_strand_id
1 'polypeptide(L)'
;MPLLGADAALGTSARPRRSAAGSVATSIETHPERAKSLLAAQARAALRAIDLHAELGRRADRLLAVTPKLRAKAADAVVDKLLSDDAIVGSEKIAGMSARGLRRLFDRLVEFGAVREMSGRTAFRIYGL
;
A
#
# COMPACT_ATOMS: atom_id res chain seq x y z
N MET A 1 -1.34 7.51 15.59
CA MET A 1 -1.17 6.19 16.22
C MET A 1 -2.03 5.20 15.46
N PRO A 2 -1.50 4.03 15.04
CA PRO A 2 -2.30 3.01 14.37
C PRO A 2 -3.37 2.46 15.32
N LEU A 3 -4.59 2.29 14.81
CA LEU A 3 -5.76 1.78 15.50
C LEU A 3 -5.65 0.28 15.80
N LEU A 4 -4.98 -0.48 14.94
CA LEU A 4 -4.78 -1.92 15.15
C LEU A 4 -3.57 -2.25 16.05
N GLY A 5 -2.75 -1.26 16.41
CA GLY A 5 -1.45 -1.50 17.05
C GLY A 5 -0.45 -2.19 16.09
N ALA A 6 0.78 -2.42 16.55
CA ALA A 6 1.72 -3.24 15.80
C ALA A 6 1.30 -4.72 15.91
N ASP A 7 0.76 -5.29 14.83
CA ASP A 7 0.39 -6.70 14.77
C ASP A 7 1.61 -7.57 15.15
N ALA A 8 1.52 -8.25 16.30
CA ALA A 8 2.39 -9.36 16.60
C ALA A 8 2.08 -10.46 15.59
N ALA A 9 2.97 -10.62 14.61
CA ALA A 9 2.91 -11.71 13.65
C ALA A 9 2.82 -13.04 14.40
N LEU A 10 1.61 -13.61 14.48
CA LEU A 10 1.39 -14.98 14.93
C LEU A 10 1.98 -15.92 13.88
N GLY A 11 3.29 -16.12 13.96
CA GLY A 11 3.99 -17.21 13.32
C GLY A 11 3.53 -18.52 13.97
N THR A 12 2.78 -19.34 13.25
CA THR A 12 2.71 -20.79 13.50
C THR A 12 2.16 -21.48 12.26
N SER A 13 3.05 -21.72 11.29
CA SER A 13 2.81 -22.72 10.25
C SER A 13 3.19 -24.10 10.80
N ALA A 14 2.28 -24.72 11.55
CA ALA A 14 2.31 -26.16 11.81
C ALA A 14 1.21 -26.81 10.96
N ARG A 15 1.59 -27.55 9.93
CA ARG A 15 0.69 -28.25 9.01
C ARG A 15 0.03 -29.43 9.73
N PRO A 16 -1.28 -29.44 10.00
CA PRO A 16 -1.92 -30.60 10.62
C PRO A 16 -2.15 -31.68 9.56
N ARG A 17 -1.69 -32.91 9.87
CA ARG A 17 -2.04 -34.10 9.09
C ARG A 17 -3.56 -34.32 9.15
N ARG A 18 -4.15 -34.54 7.98
CA ARG A 18 -5.56 -34.85 7.76
C ARG A 18 -5.90 -36.18 8.47
N SER A 19 -6.73 -36.14 9.51
CA SER A 19 -7.48 -37.32 9.96
C SER A 19 -8.91 -37.17 9.46
N ALA A 20 -9.25 -37.99 8.47
CA ALA A 20 -10.60 -38.10 7.95
C ALA A 20 -11.39 -39.08 8.83
N ALA A 21 -12.34 -38.57 9.61
CA ALA A 21 -13.57 -39.25 10.02
C ALA A 21 -14.38 -38.34 10.97
N GLY A 22 -15.60 -37.97 10.57
CA GLY A 22 -16.60 -37.36 11.45
C GLY A 22 -17.10 -35.98 11.01
N SER A 23 -17.90 -35.90 9.93
CA SER A 23 -18.59 -34.66 9.56
C SER A 23 -19.92 -34.97 8.88
N VAL A 24 -20.97 -35.22 9.67
CA VAL A 24 -22.36 -35.16 9.15
C VAL A 24 -23.33 -34.44 10.12
N ALA A 25 -22.90 -33.95 11.30
CA ALA A 25 -23.85 -33.42 12.30
C ALA A 25 -23.50 -32.04 12.89
N THR A 26 -22.91 -31.10 12.13
CA THR A 26 -22.64 -29.73 12.62
C THR A 26 -23.25 -28.61 11.79
N SER A 27 -23.99 -28.90 10.71
CA SER A 27 -24.33 -27.88 9.70
C SER A 27 -25.25 -26.74 10.16
N ILE A 28 -25.93 -26.83 11.31
CA ILE A 28 -26.89 -25.80 11.76
C ILE A 28 -26.26 -24.82 12.78
N GLU A 29 -25.45 -25.30 13.72
CA GLU A 29 -24.71 -24.44 14.67
C GLU A 29 -23.51 -23.73 14.04
N THR A 30 -23.10 -24.15 12.84
CA THR A 30 -21.96 -23.58 12.10
C THR A 30 -22.27 -22.19 11.51
N HIS A 31 -23.54 -21.86 11.26
CA HIS A 31 -23.92 -20.61 10.60
C HIS A 31 -23.69 -19.34 11.46
N PRO A 32 -24.12 -19.27 12.75
CA PRO A 32 -23.88 -18.10 13.58
C PRO A 32 -22.39 -17.90 13.93
N GLU A 33 -21.65 -18.97 14.19
CA GLU A 33 -20.20 -18.87 14.48
C GLU A 33 -19.41 -18.46 13.23
N ARG A 34 -19.81 -18.94 12.04
CA ARG A 34 -19.27 -18.46 10.77
C ARG A 34 -19.60 -16.98 10.54
N ALA A 35 -20.82 -16.54 10.81
CA ALA A 35 -21.20 -15.14 10.69
C ALA A 35 -20.38 -14.25 11.63
N LYS A 36 -20.22 -14.65 12.90
CA LYS A 36 -19.37 -13.94 13.88
C LYS A 36 -17.92 -13.83 13.41
N SER A 37 -17.34 -14.92 12.90
CA SER A 37 -15.94 -14.92 12.41
C SER A 37 -15.75 -14.04 11.16
N LEU A 38 -16.72 -14.01 10.24
CA LEU A 38 -16.71 -13.12 9.08
C LEU A 38 -16.81 -11.64 9.50
N LEU A 39 -17.72 -11.31 10.42
CA LEU A 39 -17.85 -9.94 10.95
C LEU A 39 -16.57 -9.49 11.67
N ALA A 40 -15.95 -10.36 12.47
CA ALA A 40 -14.68 -10.07 13.12
C ALA A 40 -13.54 -9.87 12.11
N ALA A 41 -13.50 -10.66 11.04
CA ALA A 41 -12.52 -10.49 9.96
C ALA A 41 -12.72 -9.15 9.22
N GLN A 42 -13.97 -8.79 8.93
CA GLN A 42 -14.33 -7.52 8.30
C GLN A 42 -13.96 -6.32 9.17
N ALA A 43 -14.26 -6.36 10.48
CA ALA A 43 -13.88 -5.31 11.41
C ALA A 43 -12.35 -5.09 11.46
N ARG A 44 -11.56 -6.17 11.52
CA ARG A 44 -10.09 -6.08 11.46
C ARG A 44 -9.58 -5.53 10.13
N ALA A 45 -10.18 -5.94 9.02
CA ALA A 45 -9.82 -5.43 7.70
C ALA A 45 -10.11 -3.92 7.58
N ALA A 46 -11.25 -3.46 8.10
CA ALA A 46 -11.59 -2.05 8.15
C ALA A 46 -10.59 -1.24 8.97
N LEU A 47 -10.18 -1.72 10.15
CA LEU A 47 -9.16 -1.06 10.97
C LEU A 47 -7.81 -0.96 10.25
N ARG A 48 -7.35 -2.03 9.60
CA ARG A 48 -6.12 -1.99 8.77
C ARG A 48 -6.21 -0.97 7.64
N ALA A 49 -7.38 -0.89 6.98
CA ALA A 49 -7.58 0.05 5.89
C ALA A 49 -7.53 1.50 6.38
N ILE A 50 -8.10 1.79 7.57
CA ILE A 50 -8.01 3.12 8.18
C ILE A 50 -6.57 3.48 8.54
N ASP A 51 -5.82 2.54 9.11
CA ASP A 51 -4.41 2.75 9.45
C ASP A 51 -3.55 3.02 8.21
N LEU A 52 -3.76 2.25 7.15
CA LEU A 52 -3.10 2.46 5.87
C LEU A 52 -3.49 3.81 5.25
N HIS A 53 -4.76 4.19 5.31
CA HIS A 53 -5.21 5.49 4.83
C HIS A 53 -4.54 6.65 5.59
N ALA A 54 -4.43 6.56 6.92
CA ALA A 54 -3.76 7.57 7.71
C ALA A 54 -2.25 7.65 7.40
N GLU A 55 -1.60 6.51 7.14
CA GLU A 55 -0.21 6.42 6.68
C GLU A 55 -0.02 7.09 5.30
N LEU A 56 -0.91 6.80 4.35
CA LEU A 56 -0.90 7.41 3.01
C LEU A 56 -1.19 8.92 3.07
N GLY A 57 -2.11 9.37 3.91
CA GLY A 57 -2.38 10.79 4.12
C GLY A 57 -1.12 11.56 4.54
N ARG A 58 -0.40 11.06 5.55
CA ARG A 58 0.89 11.65 5.97
C ARG A 58 1.97 11.65 4.87
N ARG A 59 1.90 10.71 3.92
CA ARG A 59 2.82 10.63 2.79
C ARG A 59 2.43 11.63 1.70
N ALA A 60 1.13 11.75 1.40
CA ALA A 60 0.58 12.76 0.51
C ALA A 60 0.89 14.18 1.01
N ASP A 61 0.73 14.46 2.31
CA ASP A 61 1.07 15.76 2.90
C ASP A 61 2.55 16.09 2.71
N ARG A 62 3.44 15.11 2.87
CA ARG A 62 4.88 15.29 2.61
C ARG A 62 5.16 15.56 1.13
N LEU A 63 4.48 14.87 0.22
CA LEU A 63 4.59 15.12 -1.20
C LEU A 63 4.18 16.55 -1.55
N LEU A 64 3.01 16.99 -1.06
CA LEU A 64 2.51 18.35 -1.27
C LEU A 64 3.45 19.41 -0.69
N ALA A 65 4.03 19.16 0.48
CA ALA A 65 4.98 20.07 1.12
C ALA A 65 6.29 20.24 0.32
N VAL A 66 6.67 19.26 -0.52
CA VAL A 66 7.87 19.34 -1.36
C VAL A 66 7.58 19.85 -2.77
N THR A 67 6.31 19.87 -3.21
CA THR A 67 5.91 20.34 -4.54
C THR A 67 6.53 21.70 -4.93
N PRO A 68 6.54 22.73 -4.06
CA PRO A 68 7.14 24.03 -4.41
C PRO A 68 8.66 23.97 -4.67
N LYS A 69 9.35 22.90 -4.23
CA LYS A 69 10.79 22.70 -4.45
C LYS A 69 11.08 22.06 -5.81
N LEU A 70 10.06 21.55 -6.50
CA LEU A 70 10.19 20.88 -7.79
C LEU A 70 10.25 21.92 -8.90
N ARG A 71 11.43 22.09 -9.50
CA ARG A 71 11.66 23.06 -10.59
C ARG A 71 11.27 22.55 -11.99
N ALA A 72 10.72 21.34 -12.11
CA ALA A 72 10.40 20.77 -13.40
C ALA A 72 9.03 21.27 -13.88
N LYS A 73 8.93 21.71 -15.14
CA LYS A 73 7.70 22.28 -15.71
C LYS A 73 6.47 21.35 -15.63
N ALA A 74 6.70 20.04 -15.67
CA ALA A 74 5.67 19.02 -15.59
C ALA A 74 5.63 18.30 -14.22
N ALA A 75 6.20 18.90 -13.18
CA ALA A 75 6.21 18.32 -11.83
C ALA A 75 4.80 18.16 -11.28
N ASP A 76 3.93 19.16 -11.46
CA ASP A 76 2.56 19.14 -10.93
C ASP A 76 1.77 17.94 -11.48
N ALA A 77 1.88 17.66 -12.79
CA ALA A 77 1.25 16.50 -13.40
C ALA A 77 1.76 15.15 -12.84
N VAL A 78 3.02 15.08 -12.39
CA VAL A 78 3.56 13.88 -11.74
C VAL A 78 3.07 13.77 -10.30
N VAL A 79 2.94 14.90 -9.59
CA VAL A 79 2.37 14.96 -8.23
C VAL A 79 0.90 14.53 -8.26
N ASP A 80 0.10 15.09 -9.16
CA ASP A 80 -1.31 14.73 -9.32
C ASP A 80 -1.49 13.23 -9.60
N LYS A 81 -0.60 12.68 -10.44
CA LYS A 81 -0.62 11.25 -10.74
C LYS A 81 -0.23 10.40 -9.54
N LEU A 82 0.76 10.80 -8.74
CA LEU A 82 1.14 10.11 -7.49
C LEU A 82 0.03 10.14 -6.44
N LEU A 83 -0.83 11.15 -6.47
CA LEU A 83 -1.99 11.25 -5.59
C LEU A 83 -3.19 10.45 -6.09
N SER A 84 -3.21 10.11 -7.39
CA SER A 84 -4.33 9.39 -8.02
C SER A 84 -4.07 7.89 -8.18
N ASP A 85 -2.80 7.50 -8.37
CA ASP A 85 -2.39 6.12 -8.63
C ASP A 85 -1.58 5.54 -7.45
N ASP A 86 -1.75 4.25 -7.16
CA ASP A 86 -1.02 3.55 -6.08
C ASP A 86 0.50 3.58 -6.30
N ALA A 87 0.94 3.46 -7.56
CA ALA A 87 2.34 3.51 -7.94
C ALA A 87 2.53 3.85 -9.43
N ILE A 88 3.66 4.48 -9.74
CA ILE A 88 4.04 4.95 -11.08
C ILE A 88 5.34 4.31 -11.53
N VAL A 89 5.40 3.90 -12.80
CA VAL A 89 6.64 3.39 -13.41
C VAL A 89 7.55 4.56 -13.80
N GLY A 90 8.83 4.50 -13.44
CA GLY A 90 9.81 5.56 -13.71
C GLY A 90 10.11 5.86 -15.19
N SER A 91 9.53 5.09 -16.12
CA SER A 91 9.63 5.27 -17.57
C SER A 91 8.29 5.62 -18.22
N GLU A 92 7.26 5.91 -17.43
CA GLU A 92 5.94 6.26 -17.95
C GLU A 92 5.95 7.60 -18.67
N LYS A 93 5.04 7.78 -19.64
CA LYS A 93 4.90 9.04 -20.38
C LYS A 93 3.93 9.95 -19.63
N ILE A 94 4.47 10.96 -18.94
CA ILE A 94 3.68 11.93 -18.17
C ILE A 94 3.97 13.33 -18.70
N ALA A 95 2.92 14.03 -19.16
CA ALA A 95 2.96 15.44 -19.58
C ALA A 95 4.15 15.80 -20.51
N GLY A 96 4.49 14.90 -21.44
CA GLY A 96 5.59 15.11 -22.40
C GLY A 96 7.01 15.05 -21.82
N MET A 97 7.16 14.63 -20.55
CA MET A 97 8.46 14.49 -19.91
C MET A 97 9.26 13.34 -20.51
N SER A 98 10.57 13.55 -20.73
CA SER A 98 11.46 12.47 -21.14
C SER A 98 11.66 11.47 -19.99
N ALA A 99 11.92 10.20 -20.31
CA ALA A 99 12.20 9.18 -19.30
C ALA A 99 13.35 9.57 -18.36
N ARG A 100 14.37 10.26 -18.88
CA ARG A 100 15.49 10.78 -18.06
C ARG A 100 15.04 11.90 -17.12
N GLY A 101 14.19 12.81 -17.58
CA GLY A 101 13.62 13.87 -16.76
C GLY A 101 12.77 13.31 -15.63
N LEU A 102 11.91 12.34 -15.94
CA LEU A 102 11.04 11.68 -14.97
C LEU A 102 11.86 10.92 -13.92
N ARG A 103 12.90 10.19 -14.33
CA ARG A 103 13.80 9.50 -13.39
C ARG A 103 14.50 10.47 -12.44
N ARG A 104 15.03 11.59 -12.93
CA ARG A 104 15.67 12.62 -12.09
C ARG A 104 14.70 13.32 -11.16
N LEU A 105 13.43 13.44 -11.55
CA LEU A 105 12.38 13.97 -10.69
C LEU A 105 12.10 12.98 -9.54
N PHE A 106 11.92 11.70 -9.85
CA PHE A 106 11.73 10.67 -8.83
C PHE A 106 12.93 10.52 -7.90
N ASP A 107 14.16 10.54 -8.43
CA ASP A 107 15.37 10.49 -7.59
C ASP A 107 15.39 11.66 -6.57
N ARG A 108 14.96 12.88 -6.99
CA ARG A 108 14.81 14.03 -6.08
C ARG A 108 13.67 13.87 -5.08
N LEU A 109 12.53 13.31 -5.49
CA LEU A 109 11.40 13.06 -4.58
C LEU A 109 11.76 12.03 -3.49
N VAL A 110 12.56 11.02 -3.85
CA VAL A 110 13.12 10.05 -2.89
C VAL A 110 14.10 10.72 -1.94
N GLU A 111 14.99 11.59 -2.45
CA GLU A 111 15.91 12.37 -1.62
C GLU A 111 15.18 13.27 -0.61
N PHE A 112 14.04 13.85 -0.99
CA PHE A 112 13.18 14.60 -0.08
C PHE A 112 12.33 13.73 0.86
N GLY A 113 12.38 12.40 0.73
CA GLY A 113 11.58 11.47 1.52
C GLY A 113 10.07 11.57 1.25
N ALA A 114 9.68 12.10 0.09
CA ALA A 114 8.29 12.27 -0.32
C ALA A 114 7.71 11.03 -1.01
N VAL A 115 8.56 10.22 -1.65
CA VAL A 115 8.18 9.03 -2.41
C VAL A 115 9.17 7.90 -2.10
N ARG A 116 8.74 6.64 -2.23
CA ARG A 116 9.57 5.45 -2.09
C ARG A 116 9.75 4.72 -3.41
N GLU A 117 10.94 4.17 -3.59
CA GLU A 117 11.22 3.19 -4.63
C GLU A 117 10.81 1.80 -4.12
N MET A 118 9.97 1.09 -4.87
CA MET A 118 9.32 -0.15 -4.44
C MET A 118 9.85 -1.41 -5.13
N SER A 119 10.59 -1.27 -6.23
CA SER A 119 11.06 -2.43 -7.01
C SER A 119 12.31 -3.07 -6.42
N GLY A 120 13.15 -2.32 -5.70
CA GLY A 120 14.44 -2.78 -5.21
C GLY A 120 15.48 -3.01 -6.31
N ARG A 121 15.24 -2.50 -7.53
CA ARG A 121 16.07 -2.76 -8.71
C ARG A 121 16.73 -1.50 -9.25
N THR A 122 17.81 -1.69 -9.99
CA THR A 122 18.53 -0.59 -10.67
C THR A 122 17.81 -0.10 -11.92
N ALA A 123 16.98 -0.94 -12.55
CA ALA A 123 16.18 -0.64 -13.74
C ALA A 123 14.69 -0.98 -13.52
N PHE A 124 13.81 -0.40 -14.35
CA PHE A 124 12.34 -0.57 -14.28
C PHE A 124 11.75 -0.26 -12.90
N ARG A 125 12.19 0.86 -12.31
CA ARG A 125 11.79 1.29 -10.97
C ARG A 125 10.32 1.70 -10.93
N ILE A 126 9.68 1.34 -9.83
CA ILE A 126 8.31 1.71 -9.50
C ILE A 126 8.35 2.59 -8.26
N TYR A 127 7.63 3.70 -8.33
CA TYR A 127 7.62 4.72 -7.29
C TYR A 127 6.20 4.89 -6.75
N GLY A 128 6.06 4.96 -5.43
CA GLY A 128 4.77 5.15 -4.76
C GLY A 128 4.94 5.89 -3.45
N LEU A 129 3.82 6.29 -2.86
CA LEU A 129 3.80 6.96 -1.57
C LEU A 129 4.24 6.01 -0.46
#